data_AF-A0A0S2FBW0-F1
#
_entry.id   AF-A0A0S2FBW0-F1
#
_cell.length_a   1.000
_cell.length_b   1.000
_cell.length_c   1.000
_cell.angle_alpha   90.00
_cell.angle_beta   90.00
_cell.angle_gamma   90.00
#
_symmetry.space_group_name_H-M   'P 1'
#
loop_
_entity.id
_entity.type
_entity.pdbx_description
1 polymer ?
#
loop_
_entity_poly.entity_id
_entity_poly.type
_entity_poly.pdbx_seq_one_letter_code
_entity_poly.pdbx_strand_id
1 'polypeptide(L)'
;MQVHLFRGPGRVFGFTSDLSGANLPAQFAPWSHFMSVEMRQGEPMAGVEVDECLADMQTFGVHVTDAHVRITEQAVQHGERA
;
A
#
# COMPACT_ATOMS: atom_id res chain seq x y z
N MET A 1 -9.62 -7.81 6.61
CA MET A 1 -9.78 -6.42 6.14
C MET A 1 -9.82 -6.42 4.62
N GLN A 2 -10.74 -5.66 4.02
CA GLN A 2 -10.76 -5.46 2.56
C GLN A 2 -9.61 -4.52 2.18
N VAL A 3 -8.74 -4.95 1.28
CA VAL A 3 -7.56 -4.21 0.83
C VAL A 3 -7.61 -4.06 -0.68
N HIS A 4 -7.32 -2.85 -1.16
CA HIS A 4 -7.26 -2.47 -2.55
C HIS A 4 -5.80 -2.20 -2.92
N LEU A 5 -5.34 -2.92 -3.94
CA LEU A 5 -3.98 -2.84 -4.45
C LEU A 5 -3.95 -1.93 -5.66
N PHE A 6 -2.98 -1.04 -5.68
CA PHE A 6 -2.72 -0.10 -6.75
C PHE A 6 -1.29 -0.26 -7.25
N ARG A 7 -1.10 -0.09 -8.55
CA ARG A 7 0.21 0.00 -9.19
C ARG A 7 0.56 1.45 -9.43
N GLY A 8 1.73 1.86 -8.95
CA GLY A 8 2.36 3.13 -9.30
C GLY A 8 3.39 2.94 -10.43
N PRO A 9 4.14 3.99 -10.77
CA PRO A 9 5.26 3.91 -11.71
C PRO A 9 6.31 2.87 -11.30
N GLY A 10 6.94 2.26 -12.28
CA GLY A 10 8.02 1.29 -12.05
C GLY A 10 7.52 0.00 -11.39
N ARG A 11 8.03 -0.30 -10.19
CA ARG A 11 7.69 -1.50 -9.40
C ARG A 11 7.07 -1.14 -8.06
N VAL A 12 6.43 0.02 -7.99
CA VAL A 12 5.77 0.51 -6.77
C VAL A 12 4.36 -0.04 -6.66
N PHE A 13 4.01 -0.58 -5.50
CA PHE A 13 2.67 -1.04 -5.16
C PHE A 13 2.16 -0.33 -3.91
N GLY A 14 0.92 0.15 -3.98
CA GLY A 14 0.20 0.76 -2.87
C GLY A 14 -0.96 -0.12 -2.42
N PHE A 15 -1.16 -0.21 -1.12
CA PHE A 15 -2.20 -1.00 -0.48
C PHE A 15 -2.99 -0.09 0.46
N THR A 16 -4.31 -0.12 0.35
CA THR A 16 -5.18 0.75 1.15
C THR A 16 -6.56 0.12 1.33
N SER A 17 -7.28 0.51 2.37
CA SER A 17 -8.70 0.18 2.55
C SER A 17 -9.64 1.13 1.78
N ASP A 18 -9.11 2.21 1.21
CA ASP A 18 -9.86 3.14 0.36
C ASP A 18 -9.93 2.63 -1.09
N LEU A 19 -11.15 2.33 -1.55
CA LEU A 19 -11.43 1.85 -2.90
C LEU A 19 -10.94 2.81 -3.99
N SER A 20 -10.89 4.11 -3.71
CA SER A 20 -10.46 5.13 -4.67
C SER A 20 -8.94 5.27 -4.74
N GLY A 21 -8.21 4.82 -3.72
CA GLY A 21 -6.76 5.04 -3.61
C GLY A 21 -6.37 6.50 -3.34
N ALA A 22 -7.31 7.36 -2.93
CA ALA A 22 -7.05 8.80 -2.76
C ALA A 22 -6.05 9.11 -1.63
N ASN A 23 -5.88 8.20 -0.69
CA ASN A 23 -4.91 8.32 0.40
C ASN A 23 -3.49 7.82 0.06
N LEU A 24 -3.26 7.36 -1.18
CA LEU A 24 -1.93 6.91 -1.59
C LEU A 24 -0.98 8.10 -1.87
N PRO A 25 0.33 7.98 -1.56
CA PRO A 25 1.27 9.09 -1.72
C PRO A 25 1.35 9.61 -3.17
N ALA A 26 1.18 10.92 -3.34
CA ALA A 26 1.11 11.55 -4.66
C ALA A 26 2.42 11.47 -5.47
N GLN A 27 3.57 11.33 -4.79
CA GLN A 27 4.88 11.18 -5.44
C GLN A 27 5.03 9.91 -6.28
N PHE A 28 4.18 8.91 -6.05
CA PHE A 28 4.11 7.66 -6.81
C PHE A 28 2.83 7.58 -7.66
N ALA A 29 2.15 8.70 -7.89
CA ALA A 29 1.10 8.79 -8.88
C ALA A 29 1.71 8.77 -10.31
N PRO A 30 0.94 8.36 -11.34
CA PRO A 30 -0.45 7.92 -11.28
C PRO A 30 -0.60 6.51 -10.70
N TRP A 31 -1.59 6.35 -9.81
CA TRP A 31 -1.99 5.06 -9.28
C TRP A 31 -3.06 4.43 -10.17
N SER A 32 -2.91 3.14 -10.45
CA SER A 32 -3.91 2.34 -11.18
C SER A 32 -4.39 1.20 -10.30
N HIS A 33 -5.70 1.10 -10.07
CA HIS A 33 -6.27 -0.03 -9.35
C HIS A 33 -5.90 -1.33 -10.06
N PHE A 34 -5.40 -2.29 -9.29
CA PHE A 34 -4.95 -3.57 -9.80
C PHE A 34 -5.88 -4.71 -9.37
N MET A 35 -6.13 -4.84 -8.07
CA MET A 35 -7.07 -5.82 -7.54
C MET A 35 -7.54 -5.46 -6.13
N SER A 36 -8.57 -6.17 -5.67
CA SER A 36 -9.11 -6.05 -4.33
C SER A 36 -9.13 -7.44 -3.69
N VAL A 37 -8.59 -7.57 -2.48
CA VAL A 37 -8.48 -8.84 -1.76
C VAL A 37 -8.89 -8.68 -0.31
N GLU A 38 -9.41 -9.74 0.29
CA GLU A 38 -9.54 -9.80 1.74
C GLU A 38 -8.23 -10.32 2.33
N MET A 39 -7.64 -9.57 3.26
CA MET A 39 -6.44 -9.97 4.00
C MET A 39 -6.79 -10.23 5.47
N ARG A 40 -6.22 -11.28 6.05
CA ARG A 40 -6.39 -11.66 7.45
C ARG A 40 -5.03 -11.98 8.06
N GLN A 41 -4.82 -11.59 9.32
CA GLN A 41 -3.57 -11.86 10.03
C GLN A 41 -3.29 -13.36 10.10
N GLY A 42 -2.04 -13.75 9.89
CA GLY A 42 -1.59 -15.14 9.86
C GLY A 42 -1.97 -15.94 8.60
N GLU A 43 -2.73 -15.37 7.67
CA GLU A 43 -2.99 -16.00 6.36
C GLU A 43 -1.93 -15.54 5.34
N PRO A 44 -1.16 -16.46 4.72
CA PRO A 44 -0.13 -16.09 3.77
C PRO A 44 -0.71 -15.64 2.42
N MET A 45 -0.06 -14.65 1.79
CA MET A 45 -0.35 -14.22 0.43
C MET A 45 0.95 -14.11 -0.37
N ALA A 46 0.94 -14.62 -1.60
CA ALA A 46 2.14 -14.62 -2.44
C ALA A 46 2.61 -13.19 -2.74
N GLY A 47 3.86 -12.88 -2.37
CA GLY A 47 4.51 -11.60 -2.66
C GLY A 47 4.15 -10.45 -1.71
N VAL A 48 3.44 -10.72 -0.61
CA VAL A 48 3.07 -9.71 0.40
C VAL A 48 3.26 -10.27 1.80
N GLU A 49 4.00 -9.56 2.65
CA GLU A 49 4.03 -9.82 4.09
C GLU A 49 2.73 -9.30 4.71
N VAL A 50 1.73 -10.17 4.87
CA VAL A 50 0.35 -9.78 5.21
C VAL A 50 0.26 -9.08 6.56
N ASP A 51 0.93 -9.59 7.58
CA ASP A 51 0.88 -9.00 8.92
C ASP A 51 1.51 -7.60 8.95
N GLU A 52 2.62 -7.41 8.23
CA GLU A 52 3.28 -6.10 8.08
C GLU A 52 2.41 -5.12 7.30
N CYS A 53 1.79 -5.57 6.21
CA CYS A 53 0.86 -4.78 5.41
C CYS A 53 -0.36 -4.31 6.24
N LEU A 54 -0.96 -5.21 7.01
CA LEU A 54 -2.09 -4.88 7.89
C LEU A 54 -1.69 -3.94 9.03
N ALA A 55 -0.48 -4.09 9.61
CA ALA A 55 0.03 -3.21 10.65
C ALA A 55 0.32 -1.80 10.11
N ASP A 56 0.90 -1.70 8.91
CA ASP A 56 1.14 -0.43 8.23
C ASP A 56 -0.15 0.31 7.92
N MET A 57 -1.15 -0.38 7.38
CA MET A 57 -2.45 0.24 7.12
C MET A 57 -3.14 0.73 8.39
N GLN A 58 -2.93 0.06 9.54
CA GLN A 58 -3.43 0.55 10.83
C GLN A 58 -2.66 1.78 11.34
N THR A 59 -1.35 1.86 11.06
CA THR A 59 -0.47 2.91 11.58
C THR A 59 -0.47 4.16 10.69
N PHE A 60 -0.42 3.96 9.38
CA PHE A 60 -0.22 5.00 8.36
C PHE A 60 -1.42 5.17 7.42
N GLY A 61 -2.43 4.30 7.50
CA GLY A 61 -3.57 4.28 6.57
C GLY A 61 -3.29 3.60 5.22
N VAL A 62 -2.02 3.35 4.91
CA VAL A 62 -1.55 2.72 3.67
C VAL A 62 -0.35 1.81 3.93
N HIS A 63 -0.07 0.90 3.02
CA HIS A 63 1.21 0.19 2.93
C HIS A 63 1.78 0.39 1.51
N VAL A 64 3.08 0.64 1.38
CA VAL A 64 3.72 0.90 0.09
C VAL A 64 5.01 0.09 -0.02
N THR A 65 5.18 -0.57 -1.16
CA THR A 65 6.41 -1.29 -1.50
C THR A 65 7.01 -0.80 -2.83
N ASP A 66 8.33 -0.89 -2.97
CA ASP A 66 9.02 -0.79 -4.26
C ASP A 66 9.82 -2.07 -4.49
N ALA A 67 9.52 -2.78 -5.58
CA ALA A 67 10.11 -4.07 -5.90
C ALA A 67 10.06 -5.09 -4.73
N HIS A 68 8.93 -5.10 -4.00
CA HIS A 68 8.66 -5.89 -2.79
C HIS A 68 9.45 -5.49 -1.55
N VAL A 69 10.18 -4.37 -1.58
CA VAL A 69 10.79 -3.79 -0.37
C VAL A 69 9.81 -2.80 0.24
N ARG A 70 9.51 -2.94 1.53
CA ARG A 70 8.66 -2.01 2.28
C ARG A 70 9.29 -0.61 2.32
N ILE A 71 8.54 0.39 1.87
CA ILE A 71 8.92 1.81 1.88
C ILE A 71 7.85 2.72 2.52
N THR A 72 6.86 2.16 3.21
CA THR A 72 5.68 2.87 3.73
C THR A 72 6.03 4.12 4.53
N GLU A 73 6.94 4.00 5.50
CA GLU A 73 7.29 5.11 6.38
C GLU A 73 7.94 6.25 5.60
N GLN A 74 8.90 5.95 4.70
CA GLN A 74 9.50 6.97 3.85
C GLN A 74 8.46 7.60 2.90
N ALA A 75 7.58 6.78 2.33
CA ALA A 75 6.55 7.21 1.39
C ALA A 75 5.57 8.21 2.02
N VAL A 76 5.20 8.02 3.28
CA VAL A 76 4.26 8.89 4.00
C VAL A 76 4.95 10.15 4.50
N GLN A 77 6.17 10.07 5.03
CA GLN A 77 6.93 11.23 5.53
C GLN A 77 7.26 12.26 4.44
N HIS A 78 7.42 11.84 3.19
CA HIS A 78 7.66 12.74 2.06
C HIS A 78 6.39 13.41 1.51
N GLY A 79 5.20 12.92 1.87
CA GLY A 79 3.92 13.50 1.48
C GLY A 79 3.50 14.73 2.28
N GLU A 80 4.07 14.95 3.47
CA GLU A 80 3.68 16.04 4.39
C GLU A 80 4.46 17.35 4.18
N ARG A 81 5.36 17.43 3.20
CA ARG A 81 6.04 18.69 2.82
C ARG A 81 5.41 19.28 1.56
N ALA A 82 4.19 19.83 1.70
CA ALA A 82 3.57 20.71 0.72
C ALA A 82 2.99 21.94 1.42
#